data_AF-A0A7C4YQJ3-F1
#
_entry.id   AF-A0A7C4YQJ3-F1
#
_cell.length_a   1.000
_cell.length_b   1.000
_cell.length_c   1.000
_cell.angle_alpha   90.00
_cell.angle_beta   90.00
_cell.angle_gamma   90.00
#
_symmetry.space_group_name_H-M   'P 1'
#
loop_
_entity.id
_entity.type
_entity.pdbx_description
1 polymer ?
#
loop_
_entity_poly.entity_id
_entity_poly.type
_entity_poly.pdbx_seq_one_letter_code
_entity_poly.pdbx_strand_id
1 'polypeptide(L)'
;MNEQIYCDDVGAITVTGPIVRFDLMIQSATEKDSSGKPKLVVAQRVIMPIDAFLRATTRMQGSVQDMVKKGVITRAPDAAKAGQKG
;
A
#
# COMPACT_ATOMS: atom_id res chain seq x y z
N MET A 1 -14.82 -16.32 12.05
CA MET A 1 -15.20 -15.37 11.00
C MET A 1 -13.96 -14.52 10.76
N ASN A 2 -13.35 -14.56 9.58
CA ASN A 2 -12.18 -13.70 9.31
C ASN A 2 -12.73 -12.36 8.82
N GLU A 3 -12.62 -11.33 9.66
CA GLU A 3 -12.92 -9.96 9.26
C GLU A 3 -11.89 -9.54 8.21
N GLN A 4 -12.37 -9.30 6.99
CA GLN A 4 -11.56 -8.76 5.90
C GLN A 4 -11.75 -7.25 5.88
N ILE A 5 -10.65 -6.51 5.74
CA ILE A 5 -10.66 -5.06 5.67
C ILE A 5 -10.31 -4.68 4.25
N TYR A 6 -11.18 -3.91 3.61
CA TYR A 6 -10.86 -3.23 2.38
C TYR A 6 -10.00 -2.00 2.70
N CYS A 7 -8.88 -1.83 2.01
CA CYS A 7 -8.05 -0.63 2.11
C CYS A 7 -7.69 -0.14 0.71
N ASP A 8 -7.80 1.17 0.52
CA ASP A 8 -7.39 1.83 -0.71
C ASP A 8 -5.89 2.15 -0.70
N ASP A 9 -5.35 2.48 0.48
CA ASP A 9 -3.96 2.91 0.63
C ASP A 9 -3.37 2.55 2.00
N VAL A 10 -2.04 2.62 2.10
CA VAL A 10 -1.29 2.54 3.34
C VAL A 10 -0.78 3.94 3.69
N GLY A 11 -1.23 4.47 4.83
CA GLY A 11 -0.81 5.74 5.38
C GLY A 11 0.62 5.73 5.91
N ALA A 12 0.97 6.75 6.69
CA ALA A 12 2.33 6.95 7.18
C ALA A 12 2.83 5.75 8.01
N ILE A 13 3.98 5.20 7.63
CA ILE A 13 4.68 4.15 8.38
C ILE A 13 5.60 4.82 9.39
N THR A 14 5.37 4.59 10.68
CA THR A 14 6.19 5.10 11.78
C THR A 14 6.89 3.95 12.48
N VAL A 15 8.17 4.12 12.79
CA VAL A 15 8.96 3.16 13.58
C VAL A 15 9.32 3.80 14.91
N THR A 16 9.07 3.10 16.01
CA THR A 16 9.38 3.56 17.37
C THR A 16 9.94 2.40 18.18
N GLY A 17 11.24 2.45 18.47
CA GLY A 17 11.96 1.32 19.06
C GLY A 17 11.78 0.05 18.20
N PRO A 18 11.36 -1.09 18.80
CA PRO A 18 11.15 -2.34 18.06
C PRO A 18 9.77 -2.46 17.39
N ILE A 19 8.95 -1.39 17.40
CA ILE A 19 7.57 -1.42 16.91
C ILE A 19 7.42 -0.58 15.64
N VAL A 20 6.70 -1.14 14.67
CA VAL A 20 6.25 -0.45 13.45
C VAL A 20 4.75 -0.23 13.55
N ARG A 21 4.30 0.95 13.14
CA ARG A 21 2.89 1.34 13.09
C ARG A 21 2.59 1.92 11.72
N PHE A 22 1.46 1.55 11.13
CA PHE A 22 0.96 2.19 9.93
C PHE A 22 -0.56 2.11 9.88
N ASP A 23 -1.17 3.00 9.12
CA ASP A 23 -2.61 3.09 8.98
C ASP A 23 -3.04 2.48 7.63
N LEU A 24 -4.07 1.66 7.64
CA LEU A 24 -4.83 1.31 6.45
C LEU A 24 -5.86 2.41 6.23
N MET A 25 -5.85 2.99 5.04
CA MET A 25 -6.67 4.15 4.69
C MET A 25 -7.74 3.73 3.69
N ILE A 26 -8.93 4.33 3.81
CA ILE A 26 -10.03 4.18 2.87
C ILE A 26 -10.54 5.54 2.41
N GLN A 27 -11.08 5.60 1.21
CA GLN A 27 -11.85 6.77 0.76
C GLN A 27 -13.18 6.81 1.51
N SER A 28 -13.45 7.93 2.19
CA SER A 28 -14.70 8.11 2.92
C SER A 28 -15.88 8.26 1.96
N ALA A 29 -16.93 7.49 2.20
CA ALA A 29 -18.19 7.62 1.45
C ALA A 29 -18.97 8.89 1.84
N THR A 30 -18.67 9.48 3.00
CA THR A 30 -19.45 10.57 3.61
C THR A 30 -18.67 11.87 3.77
N GLU A 31 -17.35 11.80 3.97
CA GLU A 31 -16.48 12.96 4.13
C GLU A 31 -15.81 13.33 2.80
N LYS A 32 -15.82 14.63 2.50
CA LYS A 32 -15.15 15.20 1.33
C LYS A 32 -14.09 16.23 1.75
N ASP A 33 -13.04 16.34 0.97
CA ASP A 33 -12.03 17.39 1.12
C ASP A 33 -12.52 18.75 0.56
N SER A 34 -11.69 19.78 0.66
CA SER A 34 -11.98 21.13 0.15
C SER A 34 -12.16 21.21 -1.36
N SER A 35 -11.76 20.17 -2.11
CA SER A 35 -11.93 20.04 -3.55
C SER A 35 -13.13 19.17 -3.92
N GLY A 36 -13.94 18.75 -2.95
CA GLY A 36 -15.14 17.95 -3.14
C GLY A 36 -14.88 16.46 -3.41
N LYS A 37 -13.63 15.99 -3.25
CA LYS A 37 -13.27 14.57 -3.44
C LYS A 37 -13.42 13.79 -2.12
N PRO A 38 -13.73 12.49 -2.16
CA PRO A 38 -13.71 11.62 -0.99
C PRO A 38 -12.40 11.77 -0.21
N LYS A 39 -12.52 12.07 1.09
CA LYS A 39 -11.36 12.24 1.96
C LYS A 39 -10.83 10.87 2.39
N LEU A 40 -9.51 10.69 2.43
CA LEU A 40 -8.88 9.51 3.03
C LEU A 40 -9.07 9.52 4.55
N VAL A 41 -9.61 8.42 5.09
CA VAL A 41 -9.82 8.21 6.53
C VAL A 41 -9.17 6.90 6.98
N VAL A 42 -8.79 6.82 8.25
CA VAL A 42 -8.16 5.63 8.82
C VAL A 42 -9.23 4.55 9.01
N ALA A 43 -9.10 3.44 8.29
CA ALA A 43 -9.94 2.25 8.51
C ALA A 43 -9.42 1.43 9.69
N GLN A 44 -8.11 1.17 9.74
CA GLN A 44 -7.49 0.42 10.82
C GLN A 44 -6.02 0.77 10.97
N ARG A 45 -5.55 0.82 12.22
CA ARG A 45 -4.13 0.91 12.54
C ARG A 45 -3.54 -0.48 12.71
N VAL A 46 -2.47 -0.77 11.98
CA VAL A 46 -1.65 -1.97 12.17
C VAL A 46 -0.45 -1.60 13.04
N ILE A 47 -0.21 -2.42 14.07
CA ILE A 47 0.95 -2.29 14.96
C ILE A 47 1.61 -3.66 15.00
N MET A 48 2.89 -3.71 14.68
CA MET A 48 3.63 -4.97 14.65
C MET A 48 5.10 -4.81 15.04
N PRO A 49 5.75 -5.89 15.51
CA PRO A 49 7.20 -5.90 15.69
C PRO A 49 7.97 -5.69 14.38
N ILE A 50 9.15 -5.09 14.47
CA ILE A 50 9.99 -4.76 13.30
C ILE A 50 10.43 -6.01 12.51
N ASP A 51 10.70 -7.12 13.18
CA ASP A 51 11.07 -8.38 12.52
C ASP A 51 9.89 -8.97 11.73
N ALA A 52 8.68 -8.85 12.25
CA ALA A 52 7.46 -9.25 11.55
C ALA A 52 7.20 -8.36 10.32
N PHE A 53 7.44 -7.05 10.44
CA PHE A 53 7.34 -6.11 9.33
C PHE A 53 8.34 -6.43 8.21
N LEU A 54 9.60 -6.75 8.54
CA LEU A 54 10.61 -7.15 7.56
C LEU A 54 10.18 -8.41 6.80
N ARG A 55 9.70 -9.44 7.50
CA ARG A 55 9.19 -10.68 6.85
C ARG A 55 8.01 -10.39 5.94
N ALA A 56 7.08 -9.55 6.36
CA ALA A 56 5.92 -9.16 5.55
C ALA A 56 6.37 -8.41 4.28
N THR A 57 7.29 -7.46 4.42
CA THR A 57 7.80 -6.66 3.31
C THR A 57 8.51 -7.51 2.26
N THR A 58 9.36 -8.46 2.69
CA THR A 58 10.00 -9.41 1.77
C THR A 58 8.97 -10.21 0.96
N ARG A 59 7.89 -10.68 1.61
CA ARG A 59 6.81 -11.41 0.93
C ARG A 59 6.08 -10.53 -0.08
N MET A 60 5.71 -9.31 0.33
CA MET A 60 5.03 -8.36 -0.55
C MET A 60 5.89 -8.00 -1.78
N GLN A 61 7.18 -7.74 -1.59
CA GLN A 61 8.11 -7.47 -2.69
C GLN A 61 8.23 -8.67 -3.66
N GLY A 62 8.27 -9.90 -3.13
CA GLY A 62 8.24 -11.11 -3.94
C GLY A 62 6.98 -11.20 -4.80
N SER A 63 5.80 -10.97 -4.20
CA SER A 63 4.53 -10.94 -4.93
C SER A 63 4.51 -9.88 -6.04
N VAL A 64 5.07 -8.68 -5.78
CA VAL A 64 5.21 -7.63 -6.81
C VAL A 64 6.12 -8.09 -7.95
N GLN A 65 7.25 -8.74 -7.65
CA GLN A 65 8.13 -9.27 -8.70
C GLN A 65 7.43 -10.33 -9.56
N ASP A 66 6.63 -11.20 -8.94
CA ASP A 66 5.88 -12.23 -9.67
C ASP A 66 4.78 -11.61 -10.55
N MET A 67 4.12 -10.55 -10.10
CA MET A 67 3.16 -9.80 -10.92
C MET A 67 3.84 -9.14 -12.13
N VAL A 68 5.06 -8.62 -11.99
CA VAL A 68 5.84 -8.08 -13.12
C VAL A 68 6.19 -9.18 -14.11
N LYS A 69 6.71 -10.33 -13.63
CA LYS A 69 7.07 -11.47 -14.50
C LYS A 69 5.88 -11.99 -15.30
N LYS A 70 4.68 -11.95 -14.71
CA LYS A 70 3.43 -12.35 -15.36
C LYS A 70 2.85 -11.27 -16.29
N GLY A 71 3.47 -10.09 -16.37
CA GLY A 71 3.00 -8.97 -17.17
C GLY A 71 1.76 -8.25 -16.62
N VAL A 72 1.38 -8.49 -15.36
CA VAL A 72 0.20 -7.86 -14.73
C VAL A 72 0.47 -6.39 -14.42
N ILE A 73 1.72 -6.05 -14.07
CA ILE A 73 2.14 -4.67 -13.77
C ILE A 73 3.48 -4.37 -14.45
N THR A 74 3.68 -3.13 -14.88
CA THR A 74 4.95 -2.65 -15.45
C THR A 74 5.63 -1.73 -14.46
N ARG A 75 6.95 -1.87 -14.25
CA ARG A 75 7.70 -0.94 -13.39
C ARG A 75 7.98 0.35 -14.14
N ALA A 76 7.93 1.49 -13.45
CA ALA A 76 8.11 2.82 -14.04
C ALA A 76 9.39 3.01 -14.92
N PRO A 77 10.56 2.41 -14.60
CA PRO A 77 11.73 2.51 -15.48
C PRO A 77 11.54 1.79 -16.83
N ASP A 78 10.70 0.76 -16.87
CA ASP A 78 10.41 -0.02 -18.08
C ASP A 78 9.31 0.65 -18.92
N ALA A 79 8.36 1.34 -18.27
CA ALA A 79 7.33 2.14 -18.94
C ALA A 79 7.93 3.31 -19.75
N ALA A 80 9.01 3.93 -19.25
CA ALA A 80 9.73 4.99 -19.96
C ALA A 80 10.44 4.50 -21.24
N LYS A 81 10.85 3.22 -21.30
CA LYS A 81 11.46 2.62 -22.50
C LYS A 81 10.41 2.17 -23.53
N ALA A 82 9.18 1.87 -23.10
CA ALA A 82 8.09 1.50 -24.00
C ALA A 82 7.51 2.68 -24.79
N GLY A 83 7.63 3.91 -24.29
CA GLY A 83 7.17 5.14 -24.96
C GLY A 83 8.14 5.75 -25.98
N GLN A 84 9.31 5.14 -26.21
CA GLN A 84 10.38 5.69 -27.06
C GLN A 84 10.65 4.88 -28.33
N LYS A 85 9.73 3.98 -28.70
CA LYS A 85 9.68 3.30 -30.01
C LYS A 85 8.40 3.70 -30.77
N GLY A 86 8.28 4.99 -31.07
CA GLY A 86 7.29 5.55 -31.99
C GLY A 86 8.01 6.19 -33.17
#